data_AF-A0A5J4N6B3-F1
#
_entry.id   AF-A0A5J4N6B3-F1
#
_cell.length_a   1.000
_cell.length_b   1.000
_cell.length_c   1.000
_cell.angle_alpha   90.00
_cell.angle_beta   90.00
_cell.angle_gamma   90.00
#
_symmetry.space_group_name_H-M   'P 1'
#
loop_
_entity.id
_entity.type
_entity.pdbx_description
1 polymer ?
#
loop_
_entity_poly.entity_id
_entity_poly.type
_entity_poly.pdbx_seq_one_letter_code
_entity_poly.pdbx_strand_id
1 'polypeptide(L)'
;MFTWGLWDLLRIAIVILSGNILLSRSATRPAPTLYTFTFVFRHYHSMKVFSYYKVINSDNQVLAVGLKASFCLEDNVCKPGFRPHFRCSTTLSTKGDQGISPGCQDNYFHDYDCQWLDITDLPAGRYTFILILNPDFLVPEISYANNAAVCELMVGREHHIGSLHKCRLTHPYDLH
;
A
#
# COMPACT_ATOMS: atom_id res chain seq x y z
N MET A 1 -17.36 -7.42 -30.39
CA MET A 1 -16.97 -6.01 -30.55
C MET A 1 -16.36 -5.57 -29.24
N PHE A 2 -15.03 -5.56 -29.13
CA PHE A 2 -14.36 -5.10 -27.92
C PHE A 2 -14.46 -3.57 -27.92
N THR A 3 -15.32 -3.02 -27.08
CA THR A 3 -15.25 -1.60 -26.75
C THR A 3 -13.96 -1.41 -25.96
N TRP A 4 -12.99 -0.73 -26.54
CA TRP A 4 -11.88 -0.18 -25.77
C TRP A 4 -12.50 0.84 -24.81
N GLY A 5 -12.82 0.40 -23.59
CA GLY A 5 -13.35 1.25 -22.53
C GLY A 5 -12.24 2.11 -21.95
N LEU A 6 -12.58 3.33 -21.53
CA LEU A 6 -11.74 4.13 -20.64
C LEU A 6 -11.76 3.48 -19.26
N TRP A 7 -10.62 3.42 -18.59
CA TRP A 7 -10.47 2.88 -17.24
C TRP A 7 -10.30 4.05 -16.28
N ASP A 8 -11.13 4.10 -15.23
CA ASP A 8 -11.00 5.07 -14.16
C ASP A 8 -10.19 4.46 -13.01
N LEU A 9 -8.91 4.84 -12.95
CA LEU A 9 -7.95 4.30 -11.99
C LEU A 9 -7.67 5.33 -10.88
N LEU A 10 -8.18 5.06 -9.68
CA LEU A 10 -7.85 5.84 -8.50
C LEU A 10 -6.42 5.52 -8.07
N ARG A 11 -5.47 6.40 -8.41
CA ARG A 11 -4.06 6.28 -8.01
C ARG A 11 -3.86 6.69 -6.55
N ILE A 12 -3.12 5.87 -5.81
CA ILE A 12 -3.00 6.01 -4.35
C ILE A 12 -1.52 6.09 -3.98
N ALA A 13 -1.06 7.19 -3.39
CA ALA A 13 0.26 7.25 -2.77
C ALA A 13 0.18 6.76 -1.31
N ILE A 14 1.21 6.02 -0.87
CA ILE A 14 1.35 5.54 0.51
C ILE A 14 2.71 5.96 1.04
N VAL A 15 2.72 6.58 2.21
CA VAL A 15 3.95 6.88 2.95
C VAL A 15 3.91 6.13 4.27
N ILE A 16 4.87 5.23 4.47
CA ILE A 16 4.98 4.43 5.69
C ILE A 16 6.05 5.07 6.57
N LEU A 17 5.64 5.47 7.76
CA LEU A 17 6.53 6.13 8.71
C LEU A 17 7.00 5.12 9.77
N SER A 18 8.30 4.97 9.92
CA SER A 18 8.88 4.28 11.06
C SER A 18 9.24 5.28 12.15
N GLY A 19 8.57 5.18 13.29
CA GLY A 19 8.77 6.07 14.43
C GLY A 19 10.11 5.83 15.13
N ASN A 20 10.12 4.89 16.07
CA ASN A 20 11.23 4.69 17.01
C ASN A 20 11.88 3.30 16.95
N ILE A 21 11.34 2.36 16.15
CA ILE A 21 11.85 0.99 16.05
C ILE A 21 12.04 0.59 14.60
N LEU A 22 13.00 -0.28 14.37
CA LEU A 22 13.28 -0.88 13.08
C LEU A 22 12.06 -1.69 12.59
N LEU A 23 11.44 -1.28 11.49
CA LEU A 23 10.51 -2.14 10.76
C LEU A 23 11.33 -3.01 9.83
N SER A 24 11.98 -4.06 10.32
CA SER A 24 12.71 -4.98 9.44
C SER A 24 12.19 -6.39 9.52
N ARG A 25 12.36 -7.09 8.40
CA ARG A 25 12.29 -8.53 8.40
C ARG A 25 13.72 -9.06 8.52
N SER A 26 14.04 -9.73 9.63
CA SER A 26 15.31 -10.44 9.77
C SER A 26 15.50 -11.40 8.59
N ALA A 27 16.66 -11.32 7.93
CA ALA A 27 17.09 -12.23 6.88
C ALA A 27 17.39 -13.66 7.40
N THR A 28 16.82 -14.08 8.52
CA THR A 28 16.79 -15.49 8.91
C THR A 28 15.77 -16.22 8.05
N ARG A 29 16.21 -16.57 6.83
CA ARG A 29 15.62 -17.51 5.87
C ARG A 29 14.11 -17.76 6.05
N PRO A 30 13.22 -17.00 5.39
CA PRO A 30 11.94 -17.59 5.06
C PRO A 30 12.17 -18.71 4.04
N ALA A 31 11.33 -19.73 4.09
CA ALA A 31 11.28 -20.73 3.03
C ALA A 31 11.27 -20.01 1.65
N PRO A 32 12.00 -20.52 0.65
CA PRO A 32 12.20 -19.86 -0.65
C PRO A 32 10.92 -19.53 -1.45
N THR A 33 9.75 -19.86 -0.91
CA THR A 33 8.41 -19.67 -1.49
C THR A 33 7.75 -18.31 -1.16
N LEU A 34 8.35 -17.45 -0.34
CA LEU A 34 7.71 -16.22 0.16
C LEU A 34 8.17 -14.90 -0.50
N TYR A 35 9.32 -14.90 -1.20
CA TYR A 35 9.75 -13.73 -1.98
C TYR A 35 9.34 -13.91 -3.44
N THR A 36 8.57 -12.98 -3.99
CA THR A 36 8.22 -12.98 -5.42
C THR A 36 9.01 -11.89 -6.14
N PHE A 37 9.76 -12.28 -7.18
CA PHE A 37 10.40 -11.33 -8.07
C PHE A 37 9.38 -10.83 -9.09
N THR A 38 9.22 -9.52 -9.21
CA THR A 38 8.36 -8.94 -10.24
C THR A 38 9.19 -8.44 -11.40
N PHE A 39 8.99 -9.01 -12.59
CA PHE A 39 9.70 -8.60 -13.81
C PHE A 39 9.39 -7.15 -14.23
N VAL A 40 8.24 -6.62 -13.83
CA VAL A 40 7.82 -5.23 -14.08
C VAL A 40 8.66 -4.24 -13.26
N PHE A 41 8.83 -4.48 -11.96
CA PHE A 41 9.53 -3.56 -11.05
C PHE A 41 11.00 -3.89 -10.77
N ARG A 42 11.50 -5.01 -11.33
CA ARG A 42 12.89 -5.48 -11.24
C ARG A 42 13.45 -5.55 -9.81
N HIS A 43 12.61 -5.90 -8.84
CA HIS A 43 13.03 -6.13 -7.46
C HIS A 43 12.21 -7.23 -6.79
N TYR A 44 12.65 -7.64 -5.60
CA TYR A 44 11.99 -8.66 -4.79
C TYR A 44 10.95 -8.03 -3.84
N HIS A 45 9.75 -8.58 -3.88
CA HIS A 45 8.68 -8.31 -2.92
C HIS A 45 8.88 -9.23 -1.71
N SER A 46 8.90 -8.68 -0.50
CA SER A 46 9.05 -9.46 0.74
C SER A 46 7.78 -10.20 1.18
N MET A 47 6.63 -9.87 0.60
CA MET A 47 5.28 -10.38 0.87
C MET A 47 4.37 -10.31 -0.37
N LYS A 48 3.39 -11.21 -0.45
CA LYS A 48 2.45 -11.27 -1.59
C LYS A 48 1.41 -10.16 -1.59
N VAL A 49 1.01 -9.67 -0.43
CA VAL A 49 0.07 -8.55 -0.24
C VAL A 49 0.60 -7.71 0.90
N PHE A 50 0.79 -6.42 0.66
CA PHE A 50 1.17 -5.47 1.71
C PHE A 50 0.10 -4.44 1.98
N SER A 51 -0.59 -4.01 0.93
CA SER A 51 -1.74 -3.14 1.07
C SER A 51 -2.96 -3.75 0.40
N TYR A 52 -4.08 -3.60 1.11
CA TYR A 52 -5.41 -4.01 0.69
C TYR A 52 -6.27 -2.76 0.61
N TYR A 53 -6.92 -2.54 -0.54
CA TYR A 53 -7.86 -1.45 -0.76
C TYR A 53 -9.25 -2.01 -0.98
N LYS A 54 -10.27 -1.41 -0.38
CA LYS A 54 -11.66 -1.65 -0.77
C LYS A 54 -12.49 -0.37 -0.78
N VAL A 55 -13.50 -0.36 -1.64
CA VAL A 55 -14.56 0.66 -1.62
C VAL A 55 -15.86 -0.03 -1.23
N ILE A 56 -16.55 0.57 -0.27
CA ILE A 56 -17.85 0.09 0.20
C ILE A 56 -18.93 1.18 0.05
N ASN A 57 -20.18 0.75 -0.13
CA ASN A 57 -21.35 1.64 -0.09
C ASN A 57 -21.89 1.80 1.35
N SER A 58 -22.99 2.54 1.49
CA SER A 58 -23.68 2.78 2.76
C SER A 58 -24.21 1.51 3.43
N ASP A 59 -24.41 0.45 2.66
CA ASP A 59 -24.90 -0.85 3.14
C ASP A 59 -23.74 -1.81 3.45
N ASN A 60 -22.51 -1.30 3.55
CA ASN A 60 -21.27 -2.05 3.77
C ASN A 60 -20.97 -3.11 2.68
N GLN A 61 -21.59 -3.01 1.50
CA GLN A 61 -21.29 -3.88 0.37
C GLN A 61 -20.00 -3.45 -0.29
N VAL A 62 -19.13 -4.42 -0.56
CA VAL A 62 -17.86 -4.19 -1.27
C VAL A 62 -18.14 -4.05 -2.77
N LEU A 63 -17.79 -2.90 -3.32
CA LEU A 63 -18.01 -2.58 -4.73
C LEU A 63 -16.74 -2.67 -5.57
N ALA A 64 -15.57 -2.40 -4.97
CA ALA A 64 -14.27 -2.53 -5.64
C ALA A 64 -13.23 -3.00 -4.63
N VAL A 65 -12.28 -3.82 -5.10
CA VAL A 65 -11.13 -4.31 -4.33
C VAL A 65 -9.87 -4.13 -5.14
N GLY A 66 -8.81 -3.69 -4.46
CA GLY A 66 -7.48 -3.59 -5.02
C GLY A 66 -6.48 -4.23 -4.08
N LEU A 67 -5.47 -4.87 -4.65
CA LEU A 67 -4.37 -5.48 -3.90
C LEU A 67 -3.06 -4.94 -4.46
N LYS A 68 -2.12 -4.61 -3.58
CA LYS A 68 -0.73 -4.38 -3.97
C LYS A 68 0.17 -5.42 -3.35
N ALA A 69 0.93 -6.11 -4.20
CA ALA A 69 2.07 -6.92 -3.77
C ALA A 69 3.12 -6.03 -3.09
N SER A 70 3.74 -6.53 -2.01
CA SER A 70 4.60 -5.70 -1.17
C SER A 70 5.76 -5.13 -1.93
N PHE A 71 5.97 -3.83 -1.94
CA PHE A 71 7.24 -3.35 -2.44
C PHE A 71 8.39 -3.75 -1.50
N CYS A 72 9.61 -3.53 -1.96
CA CYS A 72 10.77 -3.69 -1.10
C CYS A 72 10.80 -2.56 -0.06
N LEU A 73 11.02 -2.90 1.21
CA LEU A 73 11.07 -1.91 2.31
C LEU A 73 12.44 -1.22 2.35
N GLU A 74 12.48 0.10 2.19
CA GLU A 74 13.71 0.89 2.25
C GLU A 74 13.55 2.29 2.88
N ASP A 75 14.68 2.89 3.23
CA ASP A 75 14.74 4.24 3.78
C ASP A 75 14.83 5.29 2.66
N ASN A 76 13.69 5.76 2.13
CA ASN A 76 13.68 6.79 1.09
C ASN A 76 14.01 8.19 1.63
N VAL A 77 13.40 8.56 2.75
CA VAL A 77 13.61 9.87 3.40
C VAL A 77 13.74 9.66 4.90
N CYS A 78 14.66 10.39 5.54
CA CYS A 78 14.83 10.34 7.00
C CYS A 78 14.77 11.75 7.59
N LYS A 79 14.27 11.86 8.82
CA LYS A 79 14.30 13.10 9.59
C LYS A 79 15.75 13.54 9.85
N PRO A 80 16.01 14.85 10.02
CA PRO A 80 17.35 15.33 10.37
C PRO A 80 17.91 14.62 11.61
N GLY A 81 19.16 14.16 11.52
CA GLY A 81 19.83 13.41 12.59
C GLY A 81 19.68 11.88 12.52
N PHE A 82 18.76 11.36 11.71
CA PHE A 82 18.63 9.93 11.43
C PHE A 82 19.38 9.55 10.16
N ARG A 83 19.92 8.33 10.10
CA ARG A 83 20.68 7.82 8.95
C ARG A 83 19.94 6.66 8.28
N PRO A 84 19.78 6.68 6.94
CA PRO A 84 19.21 5.55 6.23
C PRO A 84 20.15 4.34 6.31
N HIS A 85 19.58 3.15 6.45
CA HIS A 85 20.29 1.87 6.53
C HIS A 85 19.79 0.89 5.45
N PHE A 86 18.48 0.76 5.29
CA PHE A 86 17.90 -0.18 4.36
C PHE A 86 17.80 0.41 2.95
N ARG A 87 18.25 -0.37 1.97
CA ARG A 87 18.18 -0.04 0.56
C ARG A 87 17.84 -1.27 -0.24
N CYS A 88 16.87 -1.14 -1.11
CA CYS A 88 16.48 -2.18 -2.01
C CYS A 88 17.57 -2.39 -3.07
N SER A 89 17.93 -3.65 -3.29
CA SER A 89 18.86 -4.02 -4.37
C SER A 89 18.08 -4.34 -5.64
N THR A 90 18.59 -3.84 -6.76
CA THR A 90 18.09 -4.15 -8.12
C THR A 90 18.75 -5.40 -8.71
N THR A 91 19.70 -6.03 -8.01
CA THR A 91 20.43 -7.21 -8.49
C THR A 91 19.85 -8.50 -7.90
N LEU A 92 19.60 -9.49 -8.76
CA LEU A 92 19.05 -10.80 -8.38
C LEU A 92 19.87 -11.55 -7.31
N SER A 93 21.16 -11.26 -7.17
CA SER A 93 22.11 -11.96 -6.29
C SER A 93 22.13 -11.46 -4.85
N THR A 94 21.73 -10.20 -4.60
CA THR A 94 21.66 -9.62 -3.26
C THR A 94 20.23 -9.14 -3.07
N LYS A 95 19.40 -9.87 -2.31
CA LYS A 95 18.00 -9.48 -2.06
C LYS A 95 17.86 -8.13 -1.32
N GLY A 96 18.97 -7.61 -0.77
CA GLY A 96 19.01 -6.45 0.11
C GLY A 96 18.43 -6.79 1.48
N ASP A 97 18.98 -6.20 2.54
CA ASP A 97 18.26 -6.16 3.81
C ASP A 97 17.09 -5.19 3.65
N GLN A 98 15.89 -5.63 4.01
CA GLN A 98 14.67 -4.84 3.84
C GLN A 98 14.15 -4.38 5.20
N GLY A 99 13.83 -3.11 5.27
CA GLY A 99 13.16 -2.53 6.42
C GLY A 99 13.08 -1.00 6.35
N ILE A 100 12.52 -0.41 7.39
CA ILE A 100 12.45 1.03 7.57
C ILE A 100 13.08 1.37 8.94
N SER A 101 14.17 2.12 8.90
CA SER A 101 14.91 2.57 10.06
C SER A 101 14.10 3.55 10.91
N PRO A 102 14.33 3.62 12.23
CA PRO A 102 13.72 4.65 13.07
C PRO A 102 13.91 6.05 12.49
N GLY A 103 12.85 6.86 12.48
CA GLY A 103 12.87 8.22 11.95
C GLY A 103 12.95 8.32 10.42
N CYS A 104 12.91 7.19 9.71
CA CYS A 104 12.84 7.12 8.26
C CYS A 104 11.44 6.75 7.76
N GLN A 105 11.22 6.97 6.47
CA GLN A 105 9.99 6.66 5.78
C GLN A 105 10.26 6.00 4.44
N ASP A 106 9.34 5.12 4.08
CA ASP A 106 9.25 4.48 2.78
C ASP A 106 8.08 5.09 2.00
N ASN A 107 8.37 5.59 0.80
CA ASN A 107 7.48 6.39 -0.02
C ASN A 107 7.10 5.59 -1.27
N TYR A 108 5.84 5.19 -1.35
CA TYR A 108 5.26 4.61 -2.54
C TYR A 108 4.40 5.64 -3.26
N PHE A 109 4.99 6.28 -4.27
CA PHE A 109 4.36 7.36 -5.01
C PHE A 109 3.36 6.86 -6.06
N HIS A 110 2.28 7.63 -6.25
CA HIS A 110 1.12 7.33 -7.10
C HIS A 110 1.42 6.99 -8.57
N ASP A 111 2.59 7.38 -9.07
CA ASP A 111 3.07 7.12 -10.43
C ASP A 111 3.66 5.71 -10.59
N TYR A 112 3.92 5.00 -9.48
CA TYR A 112 4.38 3.61 -9.52
C TYR A 112 3.30 2.68 -10.09
N ASP A 113 3.72 1.76 -10.96
CA ASP A 113 2.78 0.83 -11.57
C ASP A 113 2.06 -0.05 -10.52
N CYS A 114 0.84 -0.45 -10.89
CA CYS A 114 -0.09 -1.24 -10.09
C CYS A 114 -0.57 -0.55 -8.81
N GLN A 115 -0.31 0.74 -8.59
CA GLN A 115 -0.73 1.47 -7.40
C GLN A 115 -2.07 2.21 -7.59
N TRP A 116 -3.06 1.46 -8.11
CA TRP A 116 -4.38 1.99 -8.40
C TRP A 116 -5.48 1.03 -7.94
N LEU A 117 -6.64 1.61 -7.63
CA LEU A 117 -7.90 0.91 -7.51
C LEU A 117 -8.74 1.23 -8.75
N ASP A 118 -9.23 0.20 -9.43
CA ASP A 118 -10.18 0.37 -10.53
C ASP A 118 -11.55 0.75 -9.97
N ILE A 119 -12.06 1.91 -10.39
CA ILE A 119 -13.38 2.45 -10.01
C ILE A 119 -14.27 2.67 -11.23
N THR A 120 -13.91 2.11 -12.39
CA THR A 120 -14.60 2.31 -13.69
C THR A 120 -16.09 2.01 -13.61
N ASP A 121 -16.45 0.96 -12.86
CA ASP A 121 -17.85 0.51 -12.75
C ASP A 121 -18.60 1.16 -11.58
N LEU A 122 -18.00 2.10 -10.85
CA LEU A 122 -18.66 2.82 -9.76
C LEU A 122 -19.49 3.99 -10.30
N PRO A 123 -20.81 4.02 -10.06
CA PRO A 123 -21.62 5.19 -10.38
C PRO A 123 -21.15 6.43 -9.62
N ALA A 124 -21.48 7.61 -10.14
CA ALA A 124 -21.27 8.87 -9.43
C ALA A 124 -21.98 8.84 -8.07
N GLY A 125 -21.25 9.15 -6.99
CA GLY A 125 -21.76 8.94 -5.65
C GLY A 125 -20.75 9.17 -4.54
N ARG A 126 -21.21 8.89 -3.32
CA ARG A 126 -20.37 8.89 -2.11
C ARG A 126 -20.17 7.46 -1.66
N TYR A 127 -18.92 7.13 -1.35
CA TYR A 127 -18.52 5.81 -0.89
C TYR A 127 -17.54 5.94 0.27
N THR A 128 -17.24 4.82 0.92
CA THR A 128 -16.17 4.75 1.91
C THR A 128 -15.00 3.98 1.32
N PHE A 129 -13.84 4.63 1.24
CA PHE A 129 -12.59 4.02 0.86
C PHE A 129 -11.84 3.54 2.10
N ILE A 130 -11.36 2.30 2.06
CA ILE A 130 -10.64 1.66 3.16
C ILE A 130 -9.32 1.14 2.61
N LEU A 131 -8.23 1.53 3.26
CA LEU A 131 -6.88 1.03 3.05
C LEU A 131 -6.44 0.28 4.32
N ILE A 132 -5.91 -0.92 4.17
CA ILE A 132 -5.29 -1.69 5.25
C ILE A 132 -3.86 -2.02 4.83
N LEU A 133 -2.90 -1.69 5.69
CA LEU A 133 -1.48 -2.01 5.55
C LEU A 133 -1.14 -3.20 6.46
N ASN A 134 -0.28 -4.08 5.95
CA ASN A 134 0.16 -5.28 6.65
C ASN A 134 -1.01 -6.08 7.27
N PRO A 135 -2.04 -6.42 6.46
CA PRO A 135 -3.29 -7.00 6.97
C PRO A 135 -3.12 -8.34 7.68
N ASP A 136 -2.09 -9.11 7.30
CA ASP A 136 -1.78 -10.42 7.85
C ASP A 136 -0.72 -10.36 8.98
N PHE A 137 -0.33 -9.15 9.41
CA PHE A 137 0.68 -8.90 10.44
C PHE A 137 2.01 -9.64 10.22
N LEU A 138 2.40 -9.80 8.96
CA LEU A 138 3.63 -10.49 8.57
C LEU A 138 4.87 -9.63 8.85
N VAL A 139 4.73 -8.30 8.91
CA VAL A 139 5.76 -7.39 9.42
C VAL A 139 5.49 -7.13 10.91
N PRO A 140 6.47 -7.38 11.80
CA PRO A 140 6.38 -6.95 13.18
C PRO A 140 6.37 -5.41 13.28
N GLU A 141 5.37 -4.86 13.96
CA GLU A 141 5.24 -3.42 14.23
C GLU A 141 5.11 -3.19 15.73
N ILE A 142 5.49 -2.01 16.22
CA ILE A 142 5.33 -1.66 17.64
C ILE A 142 3.86 -1.59 18.05
N SER A 143 3.00 -1.25 17.11
CA SER A 143 1.55 -1.17 17.26
C SER A 143 0.93 -1.32 15.88
N TYR A 144 -0.23 -1.96 15.83
CA TYR A 144 -1.05 -2.09 14.63
C TYR A 144 -2.27 -1.15 14.65
N ALA A 145 -2.33 -0.25 15.63
CA ALA A 145 -3.49 0.62 15.90
C ALA A 145 -3.77 1.66 14.82
N ASN A 146 -2.85 1.87 13.89
CA ASN A 146 -2.97 2.83 12.79
C ASN A 146 -2.72 2.18 11.42
N ASN A 147 -2.84 0.85 11.33
CA ASN A 147 -2.61 0.11 10.09
C ASN A 147 -3.76 0.21 9.09
N ALA A 148 -4.87 0.85 9.44
CA ALA A 148 -5.93 1.14 8.49
C ALA A 148 -6.19 2.64 8.35
N ALA A 149 -6.58 3.05 7.14
CA ALA A 149 -7.08 4.37 6.83
C ALA A 149 -8.48 4.27 6.24
N VAL A 150 -9.40 5.12 6.73
CA VAL A 150 -10.77 5.24 6.22
C VAL A 150 -10.97 6.65 5.71
N CYS A 151 -11.45 6.79 4.47
CA CYS A 151 -11.69 8.07 3.82
C CYS A 151 -13.09 8.10 3.18
N GLU A 152 -13.66 9.29 3.05
CA GLU A 152 -14.81 9.53 2.18
C GLU A 152 -14.31 9.57 0.72
N LEU A 153 -14.83 8.69 -0.13
CA LEU A 153 -14.58 8.71 -1.57
C LEU A 153 -15.75 9.36 -2.29
N MET A 154 -15.46 10.38 -3.08
CA MET A 154 -16.41 11.05 -3.97
C MET A 154 -16.09 10.67 -5.40
N VAL A 155 -17.07 10.10 -6.12
CA VAL A 155 -16.98 9.83 -7.57
C VAL A 155 -17.87 10.83 -8.29
N GLY A 156 -17.28 11.62 -9.20
CA GLY A 156 -17.96 12.65 -9.99
C GLY A 156 -18.93 12.09 -11.03
N ARG A 157 -19.84 12.95 -11.52
CA ARG A 157 -20.77 12.61 -12.63
C ARG A 157 -20.12 12.67 -14.00
N GLU A 158 -19.09 13.50 -14.14
CA GLU A 158 -18.19 13.47 -15.27
C GLU A 158 -17.17 12.36 -14.97
N HIS A 159 -17.00 11.43 -15.91
CA HIS A 159 -16.00 10.37 -15.81
C HIS A 159 -14.63 10.99 -15.45
N HIS A 160 -13.76 10.23 -14.76
CA HIS A 160 -12.37 10.62 -14.43
C HIS A 160 -12.12 11.49 -13.19
N ILE A 161 -13.09 11.74 -12.30
CA ILE A 161 -12.83 12.48 -11.04
C ILE A 161 -13.25 11.66 -9.82
N GLY A 162 -12.25 11.06 -9.16
CA GLY A 162 -12.36 10.46 -7.84
C GLY A 162 -11.53 11.25 -6.83
N SER A 163 -12.11 11.62 -5.68
CA SER A 163 -11.38 12.33 -4.62
C SER A 163 -11.62 11.73 -3.24
N LEU A 164 -10.53 11.62 -2.47
CA LEU A 164 -10.55 11.17 -1.09
C LEU A 164 -10.56 12.37 -0.15
N HIS A 165 -11.48 12.35 0.82
CA HIS A 165 -11.63 13.38 1.83
C HIS A 165 -11.74 12.78 3.24
N LYS A 166 -11.47 13.61 4.25
CA LYS A 166 -11.64 13.27 5.68
C LYS A 166 -11.02 11.92 6.08
N CYS A 167 -9.83 11.64 5.57
CA CYS A 167 -9.10 10.43 5.89
C CYS A 167 -8.74 10.38 7.38
N ARG A 168 -9.01 9.26 8.04
CA ARG A 168 -8.62 8.98 9.43
C ARG A 168 -7.87 7.66 9.53
N LEU A 169 -6.86 7.61 10.38
CA LEU A 169 -6.19 6.37 10.76
C LEU A 169 -6.99 5.64 11.83
N THR A 170 -6.98 4.31 11.80
CA THR A 170 -7.74 3.44 12.70
C THR A 170 -7.11 2.06 12.79
N HIS A 171 -7.49 1.26 13.79
CA HIS A 171 -7.10 -0.14 13.85
C HIS A 171 -7.87 -0.93 12.76
N PRO A 172 -7.24 -1.89 12.06
CA PRO A 172 -7.93 -2.71 11.04
C PRO A 172 -9.18 -3.45 11.54
N TYR A 173 -9.23 -3.79 12.83
CA TYR A 173 -10.39 -4.43 13.47
C TYR A 173 -11.53 -3.49 13.84
N ASP A 174 -11.31 -2.17 13.82
CA ASP A 174 -12.35 -1.16 14.10
C ASP A 174 -13.11 -0.74 12.83
N LEU A 175 -12.86 -1.45 11.71
CA LEU A 175 -13.53 -1.26 10.42
C LEU A 175 -14.88 -1.99 10.44
N HIS A 176 -15.87 -1.40 11.10
CA HIS A 176 -17.26 -1.86 11.13
C HIS A 176 -18.13 -1.10 10.13
#